data_AF-A0A3A0DNR0-F1
#
_entry.id   AF-A0A3A0DNR0-F1
#
_cell.length_a   1.000
_cell.length_b   1.000
_cell.length_c   1.000
_cell.angle_alpha   90.00
_cell.angle_beta   90.00
_cell.angle_gamma   90.00
#
_symmetry.space_group_name_H-M   'P 1'
#
loop_
_entity.id
_entity.type
_entity.pdbx_description
1 polymer ?
#
loop_
_entity_poly.entity_id
_entity_poly.type
_entity_poly.pdbx_seq_one_letter_code
_entity_poly.pdbx_strand_id
1 'polypeptide(L)'
;SSMEGERLVELKSALNSFLDHLNPADRFNLVTFGTNVVKYQPDLVPAEAAAIAAARAFVNGLSALGLTNIDGALQASLQQSFREATSNNLIFLTDGYPTWGELNVNAIVDSAATRNQHNVRIFPFGIGEDVSKPLLIALARANGGYPTYITATDSIALVVANHVNRISKPVLSNLDLDLGGLQTYDRYPLVLSDLFFGNQVLQFGRYTNSGSFPVTLSGTAQQQNFELTSLVTFGQISGGNRAVARLWARSKIDYLLEQIAIYGELEELVDAVIDLSIRYSILTKYTALYVDPNPTSVENGESQLLPKTFVLEQNYPNPFNPETKIVFFVPPNAQQQRVVIKIFDITGRLVRVLFDREVAPGRYEVIWDGRDGHNNELASGTYVYRMEAGSSVISKRMTLLR
;
A
#
# COMPACT_ATOMS: atom_id res chain seq x y z
N SER A 1 -29.46 1.21 -0.96
CA SER A 1 -28.32 2.16 -0.92
C SER A 1 -27.06 1.40 -0.51
N SER A 2 -25.85 1.80 -0.97
CA SER A 2 -24.59 1.11 -0.63
C SER A 2 -24.32 1.09 0.88
N MET A 3 -24.88 2.06 1.59
CA MET A 3 -24.80 2.23 3.04
C MET A 3 -25.76 1.34 3.84
N GLU A 4 -26.68 0.60 3.23
CA GLU A 4 -27.68 -0.17 4.01
C GLU A 4 -27.06 -1.35 4.78
N GLY A 5 -27.70 -1.71 5.91
CA GLY A 5 -27.29 -2.85 6.72
C GLY A 5 -26.07 -2.55 7.60
N GLU A 6 -25.09 -3.45 7.55
CA GLU A 6 -23.92 -3.48 8.45
C GLU A 6 -23.05 -2.21 8.33
N ARG A 7 -22.86 -1.69 7.11
CA ARG A 7 -22.04 -0.49 6.86
C ARG A 7 -22.56 0.78 7.54
N LEU A 8 -23.88 0.98 7.60
CA LEU A 8 -24.45 2.11 8.36
C LEU A 8 -24.26 1.94 9.86
N VAL A 9 -24.33 0.70 10.38
CA VAL A 9 -24.05 0.41 11.79
C VAL A 9 -22.59 0.72 12.10
N GLU A 10 -21.67 0.29 11.24
CA GLU A 10 -20.24 0.58 11.33
C GLU A 10 -19.97 2.10 11.29
N LEU A 11 -20.55 2.82 10.33
CA LEU A 11 -20.40 4.27 10.23
C LEU A 11 -20.92 4.99 11.47
N LYS A 12 -22.10 4.60 11.98
CA LYS A 12 -22.66 5.16 13.21
C LYS A 12 -21.77 4.84 14.42
N SER A 13 -21.20 3.64 14.48
CA SER A 13 -20.26 3.26 15.52
C SER A 13 -18.99 4.11 15.47
N ALA A 14 -18.42 4.32 14.28
CA ALA A 14 -17.24 5.16 14.06
C ALA A 14 -17.50 6.61 14.50
N LEU A 15 -18.62 7.20 14.05
CA LEU A 15 -19.00 8.56 14.44
C LEU A 15 -19.19 8.70 15.94
N ASN A 16 -19.90 7.77 16.58
CA ASN A 16 -20.06 7.76 18.04
C ASN A 16 -18.71 7.63 18.76
N SER A 17 -17.79 6.82 18.24
CA SER A 17 -16.45 6.68 18.78
C SER A 17 -15.62 7.97 18.65
N PHE A 18 -15.77 8.74 17.57
CA PHE A 18 -15.12 10.05 17.47
C PHE A 18 -15.69 11.04 18.50
N LEU A 19 -17.00 11.03 18.73
CA LEU A 19 -17.64 11.88 19.74
C LEU A 19 -17.16 11.55 21.17
N ASP A 20 -16.78 10.30 21.45
CA ASP A 20 -16.19 9.90 22.74
C ASP A 20 -14.81 10.54 23.01
N HIS A 21 -14.09 10.94 21.97
CA HIS A 21 -12.72 11.45 22.05
C HIS A 21 -12.61 12.98 21.99
N LEU A 22 -13.74 13.70 21.88
CA LEU A 22 -13.74 15.16 21.90
C LEU A 22 -13.44 15.69 23.31
N ASN A 23 -12.55 16.67 23.39
CA ASN A 23 -12.26 17.40 24.62
C ASN A 23 -13.25 18.56 24.79
N PRO A 24 -13.54 18.99 26.03
CA PRO A 24 -14.45 20.13 26.26
C PRO A 24 -14.02 21.46 25.63
N ALA A 25 -12.73 21.61 25.29
CA ALA A 25 -12.19 22.79 24.60
C ALA A 25 -12.39 22.74 23.08
N ASP A 26 -12.74 21.57 22.53
CA ASP A 26 -12.90 21.37 21.10
C ASP A 26 -14.20 21.99 20.59
N ARG A 27 -14.24 22.28 19.29
CA ARG A 27 -15.48 22.58 18.57
C ARG A 27 -15.66 21.58 17.47
N PHE A 28 -16.90 21.17 17.24
CA PHE A 28 -17.23 20.15 16.26
C PHE A 28 -18.54 20.47 15.55
N ASN A 29 -18.75 19.82 14.41
CA ASN A 29 -20.04 19.71 13.76
C ASN A 29 -20.08 18.38 13.00
N LEU A 30 -21.28 17.94 12.63
CA LEU A 30 -21.47 16.75 11.81
C LEU A 30 -22.12 17.18 10.49
N VAL A 31 -21.53 16.74 9.39
CA VAL A 31 -22.06 16.95 8.04
C VAL A 31 -22.31 15.58 7.44
N THR A 32 -23.58 15.32 7.13
CA THR A 32 -24.01 14.08 6.46
C THR A 32 -24.33 14.40 5.02
N PHE A 33 -24.07 13.44 4.14
CA PHE A 33 -24.27 13.64 2.72
C PHE A 33 -24.87 12.40 2.09
N GLY A 34 -25.74 12.67 1.12
CA GLY A 34 -26.22 11.71 0.15
C GLY A 34 -26.52 12.48 -1.13
N THR A 35 -27.77 12.46 -1.60
CA THR A 35 -28.23 13.41 -2.63
C THR A 35 -28.21 14.86 -2.09
N ASN A 36 -28.63 15.03 -0.82
CA ASN A 36 -28.60 16.29 -0.10
C ASN A 36 -27.48 16.28 0.94
N VAL A 37 -26.98 17.47 1.27
CA VAL A 37 -26.03 17.68 2.35
C VAL A 37 -26.76 18.30 3.53
N VAL A 38 -26.68 17.66 4.69
CA VAL A 38 -27.37 18.07 5.92
C VAL A 38 -26.35 18.24 7.02
N LYS A 39 -26.34 19.41 7.65
CA LYS A 39 -25.50 19.71 8.81
C LYS A 39 -26.31 19.52 10.09
N TYR A 40 -25.71 18.92 11.11
CA TYR A 40 -26.28 18.81 12.45
C TYR A 40 -26.55 20.20 13.04
N GLN A 41 -25.58 21.10 12.92
CA GLN A 41 -25.71 22.51 13.28
C GLN A 41 -25.30 23.40 12.10
N PRO A 42 -25.74 24.68 12.05
CA PRO A 42 -25.33 25.60 10.99
C PRO A 42 -23.81 25.76 10.86
N ASP A 43 -23.10 25.65 12.00
CA ASP A 43 -21.65 25.84 12.13
C ASP A 43 -21.09 25.03 13.33
N LEU A 44 -19.77 25.06 13.52
CA LEU A 44 -19.05 24.43 14.64
C LEU A 44 -19.61 24.86 16.00
N VAL A 45 -19.87 23.91 16.90
CA VAL A 45 -20.35 24.16 18.27
C VAL A 45 -19.36 23.63 19.31
N PRO A 46 -19.28 24.23 20.51
CA PRO A 46 -18.48 23.68 21.61
C PRO A 46 -18.85 22.23 21.93
N ALA A 47 -17.85 21.40 22.25
CA ALA A 47 -18.01 19.99 22.62
C ALA A 47 -18.50 19.80 24.06
N GLU A 48 -19.58 20.50 24.43
CA GLU A 48 -20.24 20.35 25.72
C GLU A 48 -21.09 19.07 25.78
N ALA A 49 -21.33 18.54 26.98
CA ALA A 49 -22.07 17.29 27.17
C ALA A 49 -23.46 17.31 26.50
N ALA A 50 -24.16 18.44 26.52
CA ALA A 50 -25.46 18.59 25.87
C ALA A 50 -25.36 18.56 24.34
N ALA A 51 -24.35 19.22 23.76
CA ALA A 51 -24.09 19.21 22.33
C ALA A 51 -23.69 17.81 21.85
N ILE A 52 -22.83 17.11 22.60
CA ILE A 52 -22.45 15.72 22.32
C ILE A 52 -23.66 14.80 22.37
N ALA A 53 -24.52 14.91 23.38
CA ALA A 53 -25.74 14.09 23.49
C ALA A 53 -26.70 14.32 22.29
N ALA A 54 -26.90 15.59 21.91
CA ALA A 54 -27.72 15.93 20.74
C ALA A 54 -27.10 15.45 19.42
N ALA A 55 -25.77 15.53 19.28
CA ALA A 55 -25.06 14.99 18.13
C ALA A 55 -25.19 13.46 18.04
N ARG A 56 -25.13 12.72 19.16
CA ARG A 56 -25.39 11.27 19.16
C ARG A 56 -26.81 10.94 18.72
N ALA A 57 -27.80 11.70 19.17
CA ALA A 57 -29.17 11.52 18.71
C ALA A 57 -29.29 11.74 17.20
N PHE A 58 -28.60 12.75 16.66
CA PHE A 58 -28.50 12.99 15.23
C PHE A 58 -27.85 11.81 14.48
N VAL A 59 -26.71 11.29 14.95
CA VAL A 59 -26.02 10.11 14.37
C VAL A 59 -26.91 8.87 14.39
N ASN A 60 -27.59 8.62 15.51
CA ASN A 60 -28.45 7.44 15.65
C ASN A 60 -29.67 7.52 14.74
N GLY A 61 -30.18 8.72 14.47
CA GLY A 61 -31.28 8.99 13.54
C GLY A 61 -30.91 8.89 12.05
N LEU A 62 -29.62 8.71 11.70
CA LEU A 62 -29.22 8.60 10.29
C LEU A 62 -29.82 7.36 9.64
N SER A 63 -30.32 7.53 8.43
CA SER A 63 -30.73 6.45 7.54
C SER A 63 -29.81 6.45 6.32
N ALA A 64 -29.74 5.32 5.61
CA ALA A 64 -29.00 5.29 4.35
C ALA A 64 -29.57 6.34 3.40
N LEU A 65 -28.74 7.32 3.03
CA LEU A 65 -29.11 8.39 2.12
C LEU A 65 -28.93 7.90 0.68
N GLY A 66 -29.62 8.56 -0.26
CA GLY A 66 -29.74 8.16 -1.66
C GLY A 66 -28.40 8.01 -2.41
N LEU A 67 -28.10 8.95 -3.31
CA LEU A 67 -26.81 8.98 -4.03
C LEU A 67 -25.70 9.57 -3.16
N THR A 68 -24.50 9.79 -3.69
CA THR A 68 -23.30 10.19 -2.92
C THR A 68 -22.71 11.49 -3.46
N ASN A 69 -23.01 12.62 -2.81
CA ASN A 69 -22.50 13.96 -3.16
C ASN A 69 -21.27 14.35 -2.33
N ILE A 70 -20.09 13.90 -2.75
CA ILE A 70 -18.83 14.12 -2.02
C ILE A 70 -18.39 15.59 -2.08
N ASP A 71 -18.39 16.22 -3.25
CA ASP A 71 -17.96 17.63 -3.40
C ASP A 71 -18.84 18.57 -2.57
N GLY A 72 -20.16 18.38 -2.60
CA GLY A 72 -21.08 19.18 -1.78
C GLY A 72 -20.82 19.02 -0.27
N ALA A 73 -20.47 17.81 0.17
CA ALA A 73 -20.14 17.54 1.58
C ALA A 73 -18.85 18.25 1.99
N LEU A 74 -17.81 18.18 1.15
CA LEU A 74 -16.53 18.85 1.36
C LEU A 74 -16.72 20.37 1.37
N GLN A 75 -17.48 20.92 0.43
CA GLN A 75 -17.82 22.34 0.39
C GLN A 75 -18.51 22.79 1.67
N ALA A 76 -19.59 22.11 2.08
CA ALA A 76 -20.35 22.47 3.28
C ALA A 76 -19.50 22.38 4.56
N SER A 77 -18.52 21.47 4.58
CA SER A 77 -17.63 21.25 5.71
C SER A 77 -16.54 22.32 5.79
N LEU A 78 -15.91 22.67 4.67
CA LEU A 78 -14.80 23.63 4.58
C LEU A 78 -15.25 25.09 4.74
N GLN A 79 -16.53 25.39 4.53
CA GLN A 79 -17.12 26.73 4.71
C GLN A 79 -17.47 27.08 6.16
N GLN A 80 -17.17 26.21 7.13
CA GLN A 80 -17.44 26.44 8.54
C GLN A 80 -16.42 27.39 9.19
N SER A 81 -16.78 28.01 10.32
CA SER A 81 -15.94 29.00 10.99
C SER A 81 -14.83 28.37 11.82
N PHE A 82 -13.80 27.86 11.14
CA PHE A 82 -12.57 27.37 11.76
C PHE A 82 -11.79 28.50 12.44
N ARG A 83 -10.95 28.15 13.43
CA ARG A 83 -10.09 29.11 14.14
C ARG A 83 -8.66 28.92 13.69
N GLU A 84 -7.96 30.03 13.41
CA GLU A 84 -6.56 30.00 12.95
C GLU A 84 -5.58 29.47 14.02
N ALA A 85 -5.92 29.66 15.30
CA ALA A 85 -5.09 29.22 16.43
C ALA A 85 -5.29 27.75 16.84
N THR A 86 -6.10 26.97 16.09
CA THR A 86 -6.42 25.58 16.43
C THR A 86 -5.96 24.61 15.34
N SER A 87 -5.78 23.33 15.71
CA SER A 87 -5.63 22.28 14.72
C SER A 87 -6.98 21.97 14.08
N ASN A 88 -7.20 22.47 12.86
CA ASN A 88 -8.43 22.24 12.11
C ASN A 88 -8.35 20.90 11.39
N ASN A 89 -9.24 19.97 11.74
CA ASN A 89 -9.27 18.62 11.19
C ASN A 89 -10.66 18.31 10.63
N LEU A 90 -10.73 17.67 9.47
CA LEU A 90 -11.94 17.13 8.86
C LEU A 90 -11.80 15.61 8.72
N ILE A 91 -12.63 14.87 9.46
CA ILE A 91 -12.73 13.42 9.31
C ILE A 91 -13.82 13.15 8.26
N PHE A 92 -13.42 12.58 7.12
CA PHE A 92 -14.32 12.35 5.99
C PHE A 92 -14.59 10.86 5.83
N LEU A 93 -15.79 10.38 6.18
CA LEU A 93 -16.16 8.97 6.06
C LEU A 93 -16.99 8.72 4.80
N THR A 94 -16.64 7.70 4.01
CA THR A 94 -17.41 7.26 2.84
C THR A 94 -17.30 5.74 2.66
N ASP A 95 -18.36 5.13 2.13
CA ASP A 95 -18.43 3.71 1.75
C ASP A 95 -18.39 3.50 0.23
N GLY A 96 -18.27 4.59 -0.54
CA GLY A 96 -18.47 4.54 -1.98
C GLY A 96 -17.85 5.66 -2.80
N TYR A 97 -18.13 5.58 -4.09
CA TYR A 97 -17.75 6.56 -5.11
C TYR A 97 -18.72 7.75 -5.12
N PRO A 98 -18.29 8.93 -5.62
CA PRO A 98 -19.22 10.01 -5.91
C PRO A 98 -20.21 9.54 -6.99
N THR A 99 -21.50 9.71 -6.74
CA THR A 99 -22.59 9.31 -7.66
C THR A 99 -23.60 10.43 -7.90
N TRP A 100 -23.39 11.61 -7.29
CA TRP A 100 -24.22 12.80 -7.48
C TRP A 100 -23.39 14.08 -7.32
N GLY A 101 -23.79 15.15 -8.02
CA GLY A 101 -23.02 16.39 -8.06
C GLY A 101 -21.81 16.25 -8.98
N GLU A 102 -20.65 16.72 -8.52
CA GLU A 102 -19.39 16.54 -9.24
C GLU A 102 -18.89 15.10 -9.08
N LEU A 103 -18.53 14.47 -10.20
CA LEU A 103 -18.10 13.07 -10.28
C LEU A 103 -16.62 12.93 -10.64
N ASN A 104 -16.02 13.99 -11.20
CA ASN A 104 -14.62 13.99 -11.60
C ASN A 104 -13.72 14.12 -10.35
N VAL A 105 -12.93 13.07 -10.09
CA VAL A 105 -12.04 12.99 -8.92
C VAL A 105 -11.10 14.19 -8.82
N ASN A 106 -10.49 14.63 -9.92
CA ASN A 106 -9.54 15.75 -9.89
C ASN A 106 -10.28 17.06 -9.58
N ALA A 107 -11.44 17.29 -10.20
CA ALA A 107 -12.26 18.48 -9.93
C ALA A 107 -12.70 18.55 -8.45
N ILE A 108 -13.07 17.43 -7.84
CA ILE A 108 -13.41 17.36 -6.41
C ILE A 108 -12.20 17.74 -5.54
N VAL A 109 -11.02 17.20 -5.85
CA VAL A 109 -9.78 17.47 -5.09
C VAL A 109 -9.37 18.94 -5.23
N ASP A 110 -9.40 19.48 -6.44
CA ASP A 110 -9.07 20.89 -6.72
C ASP A 110 -10.07 21.85 -6.08
N SER A 111 -11.36 21.52 -6.12
CA SER A 111 -12.44 22.25 -5.44
C SER A 111 -12.19 22.29 -3.93
N ALA A 112 -11.89 21.15 -3.31
CA ALA A 112 -11.60 21.06 -1.89
C ALA A 112 -10.34 21.87 -1.51
N ALA A 113 -9.25 21.72 -2.26
CA ALA A 113 -8.01 22.46 -2.02
C ALA A 113 -8.22 23.98 -2.14
N THR A 114 -8.95 24.43 -3.17
CA THR A 114 -9.26 25.86 -3.39
C THR A 114 -10.12 26.43 -2.26
N ARG A 115 -11.04 25.64 -1.73
CA ARG A 115 -11.96 26.07 -0.65
C ARG A 115 -11.35 26.00 0.73
N ASN A 116 -10.22 25.31 0.89
CA ASN A 116 -9.56 25.12 2.16
C ASN A 116 -8.76 26.36 2.58
N GLN A 117 -9.47 27.39 3.04
CA GLN A 117 -8.89 28.69 3.44
C GLN A 117 -8.33 28.70 4.86
N HIS A 118 -8.57 27.65 5.65
CA HIS A 118 -8.25 27.58 7.09
C HIS A 118 -7.26 26.46 7.44
N ASN A 119 -6.52 25.99 6.43
CA ASN A 119 -5.53 24.91 6.56
C ASN A 119 -6.10 23.67 7.27
N VAL A 120 -7.32 23.30 6.90
CA VAL A 120 -8.05 22.15 7.44
C VAL A 120 -7.38 20.87 6.94
N ARG A 121 -6.90 20.03 7.84
CA ARG A 121 -6.36 18.72 7.47
C ARG A 121 -7.49 17.74 7.21
N ILE A 122 -7.54 17.15 6.01
CA ILE A 122 -8.59 16.19 5.64
C ILE A 122 -8.08 14.77 5.81
N PHE A 123 -8.78 13.98 6.63
CA PHE A 123 -8.48 12.57 6.91
C PHE A 123 -9.62 11.68 6.41
N PRO A 124 -9.49 11.12 5.20
CA PRO A 124 -10.50 10.25 4.62
C PRO A 124 -10.51 8.85 5.26
N PHE A 125 -11.69 8.33 5.50
CA PHE A 125 -11.96 6.98 5.98
C PHE A 125 -12.83 6.26 4.96
N GLY A 126 -12.26 5.26 4.30
CA GLY A 126 -13.01 4.35 3.44
C GLY A 126 -13.56 3.18 4.23
N ILE A 127 -14.88 2.98 4.22
CA ILE A 127 -15.56 1.87 4.88
C ILE A 127 -15.90 0.79 3.85
N GLY A 128 -15.39 -0.42 4.05
CA GLY A 128 -15.51 -1.52 3.10
C GLY A 128 -14.52 -1.44 1.94
N GLU A 129 -14.67 -2.38 1.00
CA GLU A 129 -13.76 -2.51 -0.16
C GLU A 129 -14.18 -1.65 -1.37
N ASP A 130 -15.44 -1.21 -1.41
CA ASP A 130 -16.06 -0.55 -2.58
C ASP A 130 -15.87 0.98 -2.59
N VAL A 131 -14.74 1.46 -2.11
CA VAL A 131 -14.42 2.89 -2.02
C VAL A 131 -13.44 3.35 -3.09
N SER A 132 -13.55 4.61 -3.51
CA SER A 132 -12.58 5.22 -4.42
C SER A 132 -11.24 5.48 -3.73
N LYS A 133 -10.38 4.47 -3.62
CA LYS A 133 -9.03 4.60 -3.05
C LYS A 133 -8.22 5.75 -3.70
N PRO A 134 -8.24 5.95 -5.04
CA PRO A 134 -7.56 7.07 -5.68
C PRO A 134 -8.04 8.44 -5.21
N LEU A 135 -9.36 8.65 -5.11
CA LEU A 135 -9.94 9.91 -4.62
C LEU A 135 -9.52 10.19 -3.17
N LEU A 136 -9.62 9.19 -2.29
CA LEU A 136 -9.29 9.36 -0.88
C LEU A 136 -7.80 9.66 -0.67
N ILE A 137 -6.91 9.00 -1.42
CA ILE A 137 -5.47 9.28 -1.38
C ILE A 137 -5.19 10.71 -1.87
N ALA A 138 -5.76 11.10 -3.01
CA ALA A 138 -5.55 12.43 -3.60
C ALA A 138 -6.08 13.55 -2.68
N LEU A 139 -7.28 13.37 -2.11
CA LEU A 139 -7.89 14.33 -1.20
C LEU A 139 -7.07 14.54 0.08
N ALA A 140 -6.60 13.45 0.70
CA ALA A 140 -5.72 13.54 1.87
C ALA A 140 -4.42 14.25 1.54
N ARG A 141 -3.77 13.87 0.44
CA ARG A 141 -2.48 14.45 0.02
C ARG A 141 -2.59 15.95 -0.23
N ALA A 142 -3.63 16.38 -0.95
CA ALA A 142 -3.86 17.79 -1.29
C ALA A 142 -4.17 18.66 -0.05
N ASN A 143 -4.57 18.06 1.07
CA ASN A 143 -5.01 18.78 2.26
C ASN A 143 -4.25 18.34 3.53
N GLY A 144 -3.00 17.88 3.40
CA GLY A 144 -2.13 17.62 4.54
C GLY A 144 -2.63 16.54 5.53
N GLY A 145 -3.34 15.52 5.04
CA GLY A 145 -3.81 14.38 5.83
C GLY A 145 -3.41 13.03 5.24
N TYR A 146 -4.08 11.96 5.69
CA TYR A 146 -3.82 10.59 5.23
C TYR A 146 -5.13 9.78 5.19
N PRO A 147 -5.26 8.82 4.26
CA PRO A 147 -6.42 7.93 4.22
C PRO A 147 -6.29 6.80 5.25
N THR A 148 -7.43 6.34 5.75
CA THR A 148 -7.58 5.13 6.57
C THR A 148 -8.67 4.26 5.94
N TYR A 149 -8.53 2.94 6.00
CA TYR A 149 -9.51 2.00 5.47
C TYR A 149 -10.00 1.09 6.60
N ILE A 150 -11.30 0.88 6.68
CA ILE A 150 -11.98 0.03 7.66
C ILE A 150 -12.61 -1.13 6.89
N THR A 151 -12.20 -2.35 7.22
CA THR A 151 -12.77 -3.60 6.71
C THR A 151 -13.71 -4.21 7.75
N ALA A 152 -14.55 -5.17 7.34
CA ALA A 152 -15.49 -5.85 8.24
C ALA A 152 -14.81 -6.59 9.41
N THR A 153 -13.51 -6.86 9.31
CA THR A 153 -12.73 -7.52 10.38
C THR A 153 -12.08 -6.53 11.36
N ASP A 154 -12.10 -5.24 11.06
CA ASP A 154 -11.43 -4.23 11.88
C ASP A 154 -12.27 -3.82 13.09
N SER A 155 -11.59 -3.61 14.22
CA SER A 155 -12.23 -2.95 15.36
C SER A 155 -12.29 -1.44 15.13
N ILE A 156 -13.47 -0.93 14.80
CA ILE A 156 -13.71 0.51 14.56
C ILE A 156 -13.21 1.35 15.74
N ALA A 157 -13.49 0.93 16.97
CA ALA A 157 -13.02 1.64 18.17
C ALA A 157 -11.48 1.74 18.22
N LEU A 158 -10.77 0.66 17.85
CA LEU A 158 -9.31 0.66 17.79
C LEU A 158 -8.78 1.56 16.67
N VAL A 159 -9.40 1.50 15.49
CA VAL A 159 -9.02 2.35 14.34
C VAL A 159 -9.20 3.83 14.69
N VAL A 160 -10.34 4.20 15.28
CA VAL A 160 -10.62 5.58 15.71
C VAL A 160 -9.67 6.01 16.82
N ALA A 161 -9.44 5.17 17.84
CA ALA A 161 -8.50 5.49 18.91
C ALA A 161 -7.08 5.71 18.39
N ASN A 162 -6.62 4.87 17.47
CA ASN A 162 -5.32 5.05 16.80
C ASN A 162 -5.29 6.35 15.99
N HIS A 163 -6.35 6.68 15.26
CA HIS A 163 -6.42 7.93 14.52
C HIS A 163 -6.36 9.16 15.44
N VAL A 164 -7.19 9.19 16.48
CA VAL A 164 -7.22 10.27 17.49
C VAL A 164 -5.85 10.44 18.12
N ASN A 165 -5.21 9.34 18.54
CA ASN A 165 -3.87 9.40 19.09
C ASN A 165 -2.88 10.03 18.08
N ARG A 166 -2.94 9.64 16.80
CA ARG A 166 -2.07 10.20 15.76
C ARG A 166 -2.27 11.69 15.53
N ILE A 167 -3.51 12.18 15.44
CA ILE A 167 -3.80 13.60 15.20
C ILE A 167 -3.64 14.47 16.45
N SER A 168 -3.65 13.87 17.64
CA SER A 168 -3.39 14.57 18.91
C SER A 168 -1.91 14.89 19.14
N LYS A 169 -1.01 14.25 18.39
CA LYS A 169 0.44 14.48 18.49
C LYS A 169 0.88 15.54 17.48
N PRO A 170 1.96 16.28 17.79
CA PRO A 170 2.56 17.21 16.85
C PRO A 170 2.92 16.52 15.54
N VAL A 171 2.45 17.09 14.44
CA VAL A 171 2.89 16.73 13.09
C VAL A 171 4.21 17.42 12.82
N LEU A 172 5.18 16.69 12.26
CA LEU A 172 6.36 17.33 11.68
C LEU A 172 6.03 17.65 10.22
N SER A 173 6.05 18.92 9.88
CA SER A 173 5.74 19.42 8.54
C SER A 173 6.95 20.12 7.93
N ASN A 174 6.88 20.41 6.62
CA ASN A 174 7.95 21.08 5.87
C ASN A 174 9.30 20.36 6.04
N LEU A 175 9.27 19.03 5.98
CA LEU A 175 10.45 18.22 6.20
C LEU A 175 11.44 18.40 5.05
N ASP A 176 12.70 18.65 5.40
CA ASP A 176 13.81 18.64 4.46
C ASP A 176 14.97 17.79 4.98
N LEU A 177 15.68 17.15 4.07
CA LEU A 177 16.78 16.25 4.38
C LEU A 177 18.05 16.68 3.64
N ASP A 178 18.94 17.34 4.39
CA ASP A 178 20.28 17.69 3.95
C ASP A 178 21.23 16.52 4.22
N LEU A 179 21.97 16.14 3.18
CA LEU A 179 22.92 15.02 3.21
C LEU A 179 24.38 15.51 3.32
N GLY A 180 24.57 16.81 3.60
CA GLY A 180 25.87 17.44 3.72
C GLY A 180 26.67 17.36 2.42
N GLY A 181 27.88 16.82 2.50
CA GLY A 181 28.78 16.67 1.34
C GLY A 181 28.50 15.47 0.42
N LEU A 182 27.42 14.71 0.64
CA LEU A 182 27.07 13.56 -0.19
C LEU A 182 26.48 14.04 -1.52
N GLN A 183 27.12 13.65 -2.62
CA GLN A 183 26.65 13.97 -3.97
C GLN A 183 25.54 13.01 -4.37
N THR A 184 24.31 13.50 -4.42
CA THR A 184 23.11 12.70 -4.75
C THR A 184 22.39 13.13 -6.02
N TYR A 185 21.67 12.20 -6.63
CA TYR A 185 20.79 12.41 -7.78
C TYR A 185 19.61 11.42 -7.74
N ASP A 186 18.58 11.65 -8.56
CA ASP A 186 17.38 10.81 -8.63
C ASP A 186 16.75 10.53 -7.25
N ARG A 187 16.52 11.59 -6.46
CA ARG A 187 15.89 11.50 -5.13
C ARG A 187 14.37 11.55 -5.25
N TYR A 188 13.69 10.56 -4.66
CA TYR A 188 12.23 10.44 -4.69
C TYR A 188 11.67 9.99 -3.33
N PRO A 189 10.52 10.54 -2.88
CA PRO A 189 9.80 11.64 -3.49
C PRO A 189 10.63 12.95 -3.46
N LEU A 190 10.36 13.86 -4.39
CA LEU A 190 11.08 15.15 -4.48
C LEU A 190 10.80 16.03 -3.26
N VAL A 191 9.58 15.95 -2.73
CA VAL A 191 9.14 16.65 -1.52
C VAL A 191 8.76 15.60 -0.47
N LEU A 192 9.26 15.76 0.75
CA LEU A 192 8.88 14.90 1.87
C LEU A 192 7.49 15.26 2.37
N SER A 193 6.67 14.25 2.63
CA SER A 193 5.36 14.42 3.24
C SER A 193 5.46 14.75 4.73
N ASP A 194 4.42 15.36 5.29
CA ASP A 194 4.24 15.50 6.74
C ASP A 194 4.36 14.14 7.47
N LEU A 195 5.10 14.13 8.58
CA LEU A 195 5.27 12.95 9.44
C LEU A 195 4.30 13.01 10.61
N PHE A 196 3.33 12.10 10.58
CA PHE A 196 2.42 11.83 11.69
C PHE A 196 3.01 10.77 12.63
N PHE A 197 2.62 10.81 13.90
CA PHE A 197 3.00 9.79 14.87
C PHE A 197 2.67 8.38 14.35
N GLY A 198 3.61 7.44 14.52
CA GLY A 198 3.48 6.05 14.08
C GLY A 198 3.68 5.82 12.57
N ASN A 199 3.82 6.87 11.76
CA ASN A 199 4.15 6.74 10.34
C ASN A 199 5.67 6.77 10.13
N GLN A 200 6.08 6.43 8.91
CA GLN A 200 7.44 6.59 8.44
C GLN A 200 7.44 7.40 7.15
N VAL A 201 8.37 8.34 7.03
CA VAL A 201 8.69 9.03 5.78
C VAL A 201 9.97 8.41 5.22
N LEU A 202 9.92 8.04 3.95
CA LEU A 202 11.04 7.40 3.24
C LEU A 202 11.36 8.20 1.99
N GLN A 203 12.65 8.43 1.77
CA GLN A 203 13.17 8.97 0.53
C GLN A 203 14.31 8.09 0.03
N PHE A 204 14.29 7.79 -1.26
CA PHE A 204 15.27 6.97 -1.93
C PHE A 204 16.04 7.82 -2.92
N GLY A 205 17.34 7.60 -3.05
CA GLY A 205 18.19 8.34 -3.97
C GLY A 205 19.43 7.57 -4.33
N ARG A 206 20.18 8.10 -5.29
CA ARG A 206 21.47 7.57 -5.74
C ARG A 206 22.57 8.54 -5.34
N TYR A 207 23.77 8.02 -5.11
CA TYR A 207 24.93 8.82 -4.75
C TYR A 207 26.18 8.39 -5.54
N THR A 208 27.14 9.29 -5.69
CA THR A 208 28.38 9.07 -6.47
C THR A 208 29.63 8.98 -5.61
N ASN A 209 29.65 9.57 -4.42
CA ASN A 209 30.76 9.53 -3.48
C ASN A 209 30.39 8.79 -2.18
N SER A 210 31.40 8.22 -1.53
CA SER A 210 31.26 7.48 -0.28
C SER A 210 31.95 8.20 0.87
N GLY A 211 31.54 7.93 2.10
CA GLY A 211 32.11 8.55 3.29
C GLY A 211 31.10 8.61 4.42
N SER A 212 31.48 9.25 5.52
CA SER A 212 30.54 9.59 6.59
C SER A 212 30.16 11.05 6.47
N PHE A 213 28.85 11.31 6.36
CA PHE A 213 28.32 12.66 6.16
C PHE A 213 27.35 13.00 7.30
N PRO A 214 27.35 14.25 7.78
CA PRO A 214 26.29 14.71 8.67
C PRO A 214 25.00 14.79 7.87
N VAL A 215 24.04 13.94 8.21
CA VAL A 215 22.69 13.96 7.63
C VAL A 215 21.80 14.72 8.60
N THR A 216 21.21 15.80 8.10
CA THR A 216 20.36 16.71 8.87
C THR A 216 18.92 16.60 8.38
N LEU A 217 18.01 16.25 9.28
CA LEU A 217 16.58 16.39 9.09
C LEU A 217 16.14 17.71 9.72
N SER A 218 15.49 18.57 8.94
CA SER A 218 14.90 19.82 9.42
C SER A 218 13.41 19.88 9.10
N GLY A 219 12.69 20.76 9.80
CA GLY A 219 11.28 21.02 9.55
C GLY A 219 10.63 21.84 10.64
N THR A 220 9.31 21.78 10.72
CA THR A 220 8.51 22.49 11.72
C THR A 220 7.74 21.51 12.59
N ALA A 221 7.80 21.69 13.91
CA ALA A 221 7.03 20.97 14.91
C ALA A 221 6.33 21.97 15.83
N GLN A 222 5.00 21.92 15.96
CA GLN A 222 4.23 22.89 16.76
C GLN A 222 4.59 24.36 16.45
N GLN A 223 4.75 24.71 15.17
CA GLN A 223 5.17 26.05 14.71
C GLN A 223 6.60 26.48 15.11
N GLN A 224 7.38 25.59 15.72
CA GLN A 224 8.80 25.82 15.99
C GLN A 224 9.65 25.04 15.01
N ASN A 225 10.72 25.64 14.52
CA ASN A 225 11.67 24.94 13.67
C ASN A 225 12.50 23.97 14.51
N PHE A 226 12.76 22.79 13.97
CA PHE A 226 13.66 21.81 14.56
C PHE A 226 14.71 21.37 13.55
N GLU A 227 15.83 20.88 14.08
CA GLU A 227 16.92 20.30 13.32
C GLU A 227 17.50 19.11 14.09
N LEU A 228 17.69 17.99 13.39
CA LEU A 228 18.26 16.75 13.94
C LEU A 228 19.36 16.26 13.02
N THR A 229 20.60 16.26 13.52
CA THR A 229 21.77 15.82 12.74
C THR A 229 22.31 14.49 13.29
N SER A 230 22.60 13.55 12.39
CA SER A 230 23.28 12.30 12.70
C SER A 230 24.37 12.01 11.68
N LEU A 231 25.48 11.42 12.12
CA LEU A 231 26.56 11.02 11.22
C LEU A 231 26.23 9.66 10.60
N VAL A 232 26.08 9.62 9.27
CA VAL A 232 25.71 8.40 8.54
C VAL A 232 26.81 8.01 7.55
N THR A 233 27.20 6.74 7.57
CA THR A 233 28.24 6.20 6.67
C THR A 233 27.62 5.59 5.41
N PHE A 234 28.04 6.09 4.25
CA PHE A 234 27.68 5.61 2.92
C PHE A 234 28.87 4.86 2.32
N GLY A 235 28.72 3.55 2.14
CA GLY A 235 29.79 2.68 1.64
C GLY A 235 29.99 2.74 0.12
N GLN A 236 31.17 2.32 -0.36
CA GLN A 236 31.38 2.00 -1.77
C GLN A 236 30.83 0.60 -2.05
N ILE A 237 29.54 0.53 -2.39
CA ILE A 237 28.93 -0.76 -2.73
C ILE A 237 28.70 -0.78 -4.23
N SER A 238 29.70 -1.24 -4.98
CA SER A 238 29.48 -1.70 -6.36
C SER A 238 28.47 -2.85 -6.32
N GLY A 239 27.21 -2.57 -6.70
CA GLY A 239 26.13 -3.56 -6.78
C GLY A 239 25.07 -3.53 -5.69
N GLY A 240 25.26 -2.76 -4.59
CA GLY A 240 24.25 -2.45 -3.57
C GLY A 240 23.43 -3.61 -2.98
N ASN A 241 22.48 -3.29 -2.11
CA ASN A 241 21.40 -4.22 -1.78
C ASN A 241 20.33 -4.13 -2.89
N ARG A 242 20.14 -5.21 -3.65
CA ARG A 242 19.14 -5.27 -4.74
C ARG A 242 17.73 -4.89 -4.28
N ALA A 243 17.36 -5.18 -3.03
CA ALA A 243 16.06 -4.78 -2.48
C ALA A 243 15.94 -3.25 -2.39
N VAL A 244 16.99 -2.56 -1.93
CA VAL A 244 17.02 -1.09 -1.85
C VAL A 244 16.97 -0.48 -3.26
N ALA A 245 17.71 -1.06 -4.21
CA ALA A 245 17.66 -0.60 -5.60
C ALA A 245 16.26 -0.75 -6.22
N ARG A 246 15.53 -1.82 -5.88
CA ARG A 246 14.14 -2.03 -6.32
C ARG A 246 13.16 -1.04 -5.67
N LEU A 247 13.36 -0.71 -4.39
CA LEU A 247 12.55 0.32 -3.71
C LEU A 247 12.76 1.69 -4.36
N TRP A 248 14.01 2.07 -4.64
CA TRP A 248 14.32 3.29 -5.38
C TRP A 248 13.68 3.30 -6.78
N ALA A 249 13.80 2.21 -7.53
CA ALA A 249 13.21 2.10 -8.87
C ALA A 249 11.68 2.24 -8.83
N ARG A 250 11.03 1.65 -7.81
CA ARG A 250 9.59 1.81 -7.61
C ARG A 250 9.22 3.27 -7.37
N SER A 251 9.92 3.97 -6.48
CA SER A 251 9.66 5.40 -6.21
C SER A 251 9.87 6.29 -7.44
N LYS A 252 10.87 5.98 -8.29
CA LYS A 252 11.08 6.70 -9.56
C LYS A 252 9.96 6.41 -10.57
N ILE A 253 9.51 5.15 -10.68
CA ILE A 253 8.35 4.78 -11.52
C ILE A 253 7.10 5.53 -11.06
N ASP A 254 6.82 5.56 -9.76
CA ASP A 254 5.64 6.25 -9.22
C ASP A 254 5.69 7.75 -9.57
N TYR A 255 6.86 8.41 -9.44
CA TYR A 255 7.06 9.79 -9.89
C TYR A 255 6.81 9.97 -11.39
N LEU A 256 7.36 9.11 -12.26
CA LEU A 256 7.17 9.21 -13.71
C LEU A 256 5.70 9.03 -14.11
N LEU A 257 4.99 8.11 -13.44
CA LEU A 257 3.55 7.93 -13.65
C LEU A 257 2.75 9.18 -13.24
N GLU A 258 3.15 9.86 -12.17
CA GLU A 258 2.56 11.16 -11.80
C GLU A 258 2.84 12.23 -12.86
N GLN A 259 4.05 12.31 -13.42
CA GLN A 259 4.36 13.23 -14.51
C GLN A 259 3.53 12.93 -15.76
N ILE A 260 3.35 11.67 -16.11
CA ILE A 260 2.49 11.25 -17.23
C ILE A 260 1.03 11.64 -16.99
N ALA A 261 0.54 11.54 -15.75
CA ALA A 261 -0.81 11.97 -15.43
C ALA A 261 -1.02 13.49 -15.62
N ILE A 262 0.04 14.29 -15.45
CA ILE A 262 0.01 15.76 -15.58
C ILE A 262 0.21 16.20 -17.04
N TYR A 263 1.24 15.69 -17.70
CA TYR A 263 1.69 16.15 -19.01
C TYR A 263 1.21 15.28 -20.18
N GLY A 264 0.58 14.14 -19.88
CA GLY A 264 0.20 13.12 -20.87
C GLY A 264 1.31 12.09 -21.13
N GLU A 265 1.00 11.13 -22.01
CA GLU A 265 1.89 10.01 -22.35
C GLU A 265 2.98 10.43 -23.35
N LEU A 266 3.91 11.26 -22.91
CA LEU A 266 5.10 11.61 -23.69
C LEU A 266 6.01 10.37 -23.83
N GLU A 267 6.52 10.13 -25.03
CA GLU A 267 7.35 8.96 -25.37
C GLU A 267 8.50 8.76 -24.39
N GLU A 268 9.25 9.83 -24.09
CA GLU A 268 10.39 9.79 -23.16
C GLU A 268 9.99 9.34 -21.73
N LEU A 269 8.82 9.74 -21.25
CA LEU A 269 8.33 9.36 -19.92
C LEU A 269 7.89 7.89 -19.90
N VAL A 270 7.18 7.45 -20.94
CA VAL A 270 6.73 6.07 -21.08
C VAL A 270 7.91 5.13 -21.20
N ASP A 271 8.89 5.46 -22.04
CA ASP A 271 10.12 4.67 -22.23
C ASP A 271 10.93 4.56 -20.94
N ALA A 272 11.04 5.65 -20.17
CA ALA A 272 11.70 5.62 -18.87
C ALA A 272 10.99 4.68 -17.88
N VAL A 273 9.65 4.64 -17.88
CA VAL A 273 8.89 3.70 -17.05
C VAL A 273 9.11 2.26 -17.51
N ILE A 274 9.13 2.00 -18.82
CA ILE A 274 9.36 0.66 -19.39
C ILE A 274 10.78 0.17 -19.05
N ASP A 275 11.82 0.99 -19.25
CA ASP A 275 13.21 0.62 -18.92
C ASP A 275 13.36 0.24 -17.44
N LEU A 276 12.82 1.06 -16.54
CA LEU A 276 12.87 0.77 -15.10
C LEU A 276 12.05 -0.47 -14.75
N SER A 277 10.86 -0.64 -15.34
CA SER A 277 10.01 -1.82 -15.14
C SER A 277 10.74 -3.11 -15.50
N ILE A 278 11.35 -3.16 -16.69
CA ILE A 278 12.09 -4.34 -17.17
C ILE A 278 13.33 -4.58 -16.30
N ARG A 279 14.14 -3.54 -16.10
CA ARG A 279 15.42 -3.63 -15.38
C ARG A 279 15.27 -4.10 -13.93
N TYR A 280 14.20 -3.67 -13.25
CA TYR A 280 13.96 -3.97 -11.84
C TYR A 280 12.80 -4.96 -11.61
N SER A 281 12.21 -5.49 -12.70
CA SER A 281 11.08 -6.41 -12.68
C SER A 281 9.91 -5.89 -11.82
N ILE A 282 9.43 -4.68 -12.15
CA ILE A 282 8.33 -4.00 -11.46
C ILE A 282 7.18 -3.83 -12.45
N LEU A 283 6.09 -4.58 -12.28
CA LEU A 283 4.93 -4.48 -13.17
C LEU A 283 4.30 -3.07 -13.12
N THR A 284 3.99 -2.54 -14.30
CA THR A 284 3.33 -1.23 -14.50
C THR A 284 2.22 -1.35 -15.55
N LYS A 285 1.38 -0.32 -15.72
CA LYS A 285 0.35 -0.33 -16.77
C LYS A 285 0.92 -0.41 -18.21
N TYR A 286 2.22 -0.14 -18.38
CA TYR A 286 2.93 -0.19 -19.66
C TYR A 286 3.69 -1.49 -19.90
N THR A 287 3.71 -2.39 -18.92
CA THR A 287 4.46 -3.65 -19.01
C THR A 287 3.57 -4.80 -18.58
N ALA A 288 3.57 -5.87 -19.35
CA ALA A 288 2.88 -7.09 -19.00
C ALA A 288 3.90 -8.18 -18.74
N LEU A 289 3.64 -9.00 -17.71
CA LEU A 289 4.35 -10.25 -17.57
C LEU A 289 3.71 -11.26 -18.53
N TYR A 290 4.33 -11.44 -19.69
CA TYR A 290 3.93 -12.51 -20.61
C TYR A 290 4.52 -13.82 -20.11
N VAL A 291 3.65 -14.72 -19.66
CA VAL A 291 4.00 -16.12 -19.42
C VAL A 291 3.48 -16.88 -20.62
N ASP A 292 4.39 -17.35 -21.48
CA ASP A 292 4.04 -18.15 -22.64
C ASP A 292 3.32 -19.43 -22.19
N PRO A 293 2.03 -19.62 -22.54
CA PRO A 293 1.28 -20.80 -22.15
C PRO A 293 1.72 -22.07 -22.90
N ASN A 294 2.50 -21.94 -23.98
CA ASN A 294 3.05 -23.04 -24.76
C ASN A 294 4.57 -22.85 -24.95
N PRO A 295 5.43 -23.40 -24.07
CA PRO A 295 6.88 -23.28 -24.22
C PRO A 295 7.42 -24.19 -25.35
N THR A 296 6.87 -24.12 -26.57
CA THR A 296 7.44 -24.69 -27.79
C THR A 296 6.82 -24.08 -29.03
N SER A 297 7.53 -23.14 -29.65
CA SER A 297 7.76 -23.18 -31.09
C SER A 297 9.25 -22.88 -31.32
N VAL A 298 9.97 -23.91 -31.77
CA VAL A 298 11.34 -23.78 -32.20
C VAL A 298 11.27 -23.39 -33.67
N GLU A 299 11.59 -22.14 -33.98
CA GLU A 299 12.17 -21.81 -35.29
C GLU A 299 13.47 -21.04 -35.06
N ASN A 300 14.54 -21.82 -35.10
CA ASN A 300 15.90 -21.47 -35.44
C ASN A 300 16.53 -20.26 -34.73
N GLY A 301 17.18 -20.57 -33.61
CA GLY A 301 18.57 -20.16 -33.48
C GLY A 301 18.95 -19.24 -32.32
N GLU A 302 18.44 -19.41 -31.10
CA GLU A 302 19.09 -18.81 -29.92
C GLU A 302 19.06 -19.76 -28.72
N SER A 303 20.21 -19.86 -28.05
CA SER A 303 20.43 -20.74 -26.91
C SER A 303 19.46 -20.38 -25.78
N GLN A 304 18.62 -21.32 -25.37
CA GLN A 304 17.76 -21.19 -24.20
C GLN A 304 18.69 -21.01 -22.98
N LEU A 305 18.83 -19.77 -22.50
CA LEU A 305 19.75 -19.42 -21.42
C LEU A 305 19.24 -20.06 -20.13
N LEU A 306 19.73 -21.26 -19.82
CA LEU A 306 19.50 -21.89 -18.52
C LEU A 306 20.03 -20.94 -17.42
N PRO A 307 19.31 -20.83 -16.28
CA PRO A 307 19.79 -20.05 -15.15
C PRO A 307 21.20 -20.49 -14.74
N LYS A 308 22.05 -19.54 -14.35
CA LYS A 308 23.43 -19.82 -13.88
C LYS A 308 23.48 -20.50 -12.51
N THR A 309 22.33 -20.69 -11.87
CA THR A 309 22.16 -21.27 -10.54
C THR A 309 21.01 -22.26 -10.53
N PHE A 310 20.96 -23.14 -9.54
CA PHE A 310 19.76 -23.93 -9.28
C PHE A 310 18.56 -23.01 -9.02
N VAL A 311 17.44 -23.29 -9.67
CA VAL A 311 16.18 -22.57 -9.48
C VAL A 311 15.09 -23.58 -9.19
N LEU A 312 14.28 -23.32 -8.16
CA LEU A 312 13.03 -24.01 -7.90
C LEU A 312 11.92 -22.98 -8.11
N GLU A 313 11.01 -23.20 -9.05
CA GLU A 313 9.92 -22.27 -9.36
C GLU A 313 8.75 -22.41 -8.39
N GLN A 314 7.87 -21.41 -8.37
CA GLN A 314 6.60 -21.54 -7.66
C GLN A 314 5.71 -22.56 -8.37
N ASN A 315 5.20 -23.53 -7.63
CA ASN A 315 4.28 -24.53 -8.13
C ASN A 315 3.01 -23.86 -8.71
N TYR A 316 2.50 -24.40 -9.81
CA TYR A 316 1.30 -23.90 -10.47
C TYR A 316 0.38 -25.07 -10.85
N PRO A 317 -0.94 -24.98 -10.56
CA PRO A 317 -1.61 -23.90 -9.82
C PRO A 317 -1.20 -23.84 -8.33
N ASN A 318 -1.43 -22.70 -7.67
CA ASN A 318 -1.32 -22.54 -6.21
C ASN A 318 -2.27 -21.39 -5.74
N PRO A 319 -3.33 -21.66 -4.97
CA PRO A 319 -3.74 -22.96 -4.43
C PRO A 319 -4.11 -23.99 -5.52
N PHE A 320 -4.01 -25.28 -5.22
CA PHE A 320 -4.26 -26.37 -6.18
C PHE A 320 -5.24 -27.43 -5.66
N ASN A 321 -5.92 -28.12 -6.56
CA ASN A 321 -6.84 -29.23 -6.25
C ASN A 321 -6.92 -30.24 -7.42
N PRO A 322 -6.58 -31.53 -7.24
CA PRO A 322 -5.64 -32.06 -6.25
C PRO A 322 -4.20 -32.02 -6.76
N GLU A 323 -3.95 -31.62 -8.02
CA GLU A 323 -2.63 -31.70 -8.65
C GLU A 323 -1.96 -30.34 -8.86
N THR A 324 -0.64 -30.29 -8.72
CA THR A 324 0.18 -29.13 -9.04
C THR A 324 1.49 -29.53 -9.67
N LYS A 325 2.04 -28.64 -10.49
CA LYS A 325 3.30 -28.82 -11.20
C LYS A 325 4.41 -28.06 -10.48
N ILE A 326 5.54 -28.72 -10.25
CA ILE A 326 6.76 -28.16 -9.68
C ILE A 326 7.85 -28.20 -10.75
N VAL A 327 8.38 -27.02 -11.11
CA VAL A 327 9.43 -26.86 -12.11
C VAL A 327 10.73 -26.47 -11.43
N PHE A 328 11.85 -27.04 -11.88
CA PHE A 328 13.17 -26.67 -11.41
C PHE A 328 14.23 -26.70 -12.53
N PHE A 329 15.32 -25.96 -12.32
CA PHE A 329 16.42 -25.84 -13.28
C PHE A 329 17.74 -26.27 -12.65
N VAL A 330 18.50 -27.04 -13.42
CA VAL A 330 19.89 -27.41 -13.14
C VAL A 330 20.80 -26.56 -14.03
N PRO A 331 21.73 -25.79 -13.47
CA PRO A 331 22.50 -24.81 -14.22
C PRO A 331 23.59 -25.47 -15.10
N PRO A 332 24.02 -24.83 -16.20
CA PRO A 332 25.02 -25.40 -17.14
C PRO A 332 26.38 -25.75 -16.53
N ASN A 333 26.73 -25.10 -15.43
CA ASN A 333 27.99 -25.33 -14.71
C ASN A 333 27.92 -26.50 -13.72
N ALA A 334 26.73 -27.03 -13.43
CA ALA A 334 26.60 -28.28 -12.70
C ALA A 334 26.93 -29.43 -13.67
N GLN A 335 27.80 -30.36 -13.27
CA GLN A 335 27.89 -31.65 -13.97
C GLN A 335 26.58 -32.45 -13.75
N GLN A 336 26.55 -33.75 -14.07
CA GLN A 336 25.45 -34.60 -13.62
C GLN A 336 25.29 -34.47 -12.10
N GLN A 337 24.14 -33.92 -11.67
CA GLN A 337 23.88 -33.59 -10.28
C GLN A 337 22.69 -34.42 -9.81
N ARG A 338 22.86 -35.11 -8.67
CA ARG A 338 21.72 -35.70 -7.96
C ARG A 338 20.83 -34.59 -7.41
N VAL A 339 19.56 -34.58 -7.83
CA VAL A 339 18.53 -33.65 -7.37
C VAL A 339 17.43 -34.45 -6.67
N VAL A 340 17.03 -33.98 -5.48
CA VAL A 340 15.94 -34.58 -4.70
C VAL A 340 14.85 -33.53 -4.44
N ILE A 341 13.61 -33.83 -4.81
CA ILE A 341 12.42 -33.02 -4.51
C ILE A 341 11.59 -33.72 -3.44
N LYS A 342 11.42 -33.06 -2.29
CA LYS A 342 10.71 -33.58 -1.11
C LYS A 342 9.55 -32.65 -0.74
N ILE A 343 8.45 -33.24 -0.27
CA ILE A 343 7.29 -32.54 0.30
C ILE A 343 7.28 -32.73 1.81
N PHE A 344 6.99 -31.65 2.53
CA PHE A 344 6.86 -31.60 3.97
C PHE A 344 5.52 -30.95 4.36
N ASP A 345 4.96 -31.37 5.49
CA ASP A 345 3.89 -30.60 6.13
C ASP A 345 4.46 -29.38 6.88
N ILE A 346 3.58 -28.54 7.43
CA ILE A 346 3.99 -27.31 8.13
C ILE A 346 4.81 -27.57 9.41
N THR A 347 4.76 -28.78 9.96
CA THR A 347 5.56 -29.18 11.12
C THR A 347 6.98 -29.62 10.72
N GLY A 348 7.26 -29.69 9.42
CA GLY A 348 8.54 -30.14 8.88
C GLY A 348 8.65 -31.66 8.76
N ARG A 349 7.56 -32.41 8.95
CA ARG A 349 7.55 -33.86 8.73
C ARG A 349 7.52 -34.16 7.24
N LEU A 350 8.36 -35.09 6.80
CA LEU A 350 8.42 -35.55 5.41
C LEU A 350 7.12 -36.26 5.04
N VAL A 351 6.48 -35.79 3.98
CA VAL A 351 5.22 -36.29 3.45
C VAL A 351 5.46 -37.26 2.28
N ARG A 352 6.27 -36.83 1.30
CA ARG A 352 6.56 -37.61 0.08
C ARG A 352 7.86 -37.15 -0.58
N VAL A 353 8.58 -38.08 -1.20
CA VAL A 353 9.67 -37.76 -2.14
C VAL A 353 9.10 -37.86 -3.56
N LEU A 354 9.18 -36.78 -4.33
CA LEU A 354 8.63 -36.71 -5.70
C LEU A 354 9.67 -36.96 -6.77
N PHE A 355 10.93 -36.69 -6.46
CA PHE A 355 12.03 -36.81 -7.39
C PHE A 355 13.30 -37.15 -6.64
N ASP A 356 14.07 -38.11 -7.13
CA ASP A 356 15.40 -38.46 -6.60
C ASP A 356 16.21 -39.13 -7.70
N ARG A 357 16.90 -38.34 -8.51
CA ARG A 357 17.67 -38.82 -9.67
C ARG A 357 18.88 -37.93 -9.94
N GLU A 358 19.89 -38.51 -10.58
CA GLU A 358 20.95 -37.73 -11.23
C GLU A 358 20.47 -37.20 -12.58
N VAL A 359 20.70 -35.91 -12.80
CA VAL A 359 20.21 -35.18 -13.96
C VAL A 359 21.30 -34.29 -14.54
N ALA A 360 21.31 -34.14 -15.86
CA ALA A 360 22.17 -33.18 -16.55
C ALA A 360 21.63 -31.74 -16.37
N PRO A 361 22.39 -30.70 -16.76
CA PRO A 361 21.87 -29.35 -16.86
C PRO A 361 20.63 -29.28 -17.74
N GLY A 362 19.58 -28.61 -17.25
CA GLY A 362 18.30 -28.57 -17.94
C GLY A 362 17.15 -28.14 -17.06
N ARG A 363 15.99 -28.03 -17.69
CA ARG A 363 14.70 -27.77 -17.04
C ARG A 363 13.99 -29.09 -16.79
N TYR A 364 13.50 -29.27 -15.57
CA TYR A 364 12.80 -30.47 -15.12
C TYR A 364 11.45 -30.11 -14.50
N GLU A 365 10.54 -31.08 -14.55
CA GLU A 365 9.16 -30.92 -14.11
C GLU A 365 8.72 -32.18 -13.36
N VAL A 366 8.04 -31.97 -12.23
CA VAL A 366 7.44 -33.05 -11.42
C VAL A 366 6.06 -32.65 -10.96
N ILE A 367 5.14 -33.62 -10.93
CA ILE A 367 3.75 -33.41 -10.54
C ILE A 367 3.56 -33.96 -9.13
N TRP A 368 2.82 -33.21 -8.31
CA TRP A 368 2.30 -33.70 -7.05
C TRP A 368 0.78 -33.73 -7.08
N ASP A 369 0.21 -34.84 -6.62
CA ASP A 369 -1.21 -35.20 -6.61
C ASP A 369 -1.90 -34.96 -5.25
N GLY A 370 -1.23 -34.28 -4.32
CA GLY A 370 -1.73 -34.06 -2.97
C GLY A 370 -1.81 -35.32 -2.11
N ARG A 371 -1.08 -36.40 -2.46
CA ARG A 371 -1.00 -37.65 -1.67
C ARG A 371 0.33 -37.81 -0.96
N ASP A 372 0.32 -38.55 0.15
CA ASP A 372 1.53 -38.94 0.90
C ASP A 372 2.28 -40.13 0.27
N GLY A 373 3.40 -40.55 0.87
CA GLY A 373 4.18 -41.70 0.42
C GLY A 373 3.48 -43.06 0.50
N HIS A 374 2.33 -43.15 1.19
CA HIS A 374 1.48 -44.35 1.27
C HIS A 374 0.24 -44.24 0.36
N ASN A 375 0.22 -43.23 -0.52
CA ASN A 375 -0.89 -42.93 -1.43
C ASN A 375 -2.19 -42.46 -0.73
N ASN A 376 -2.11 -42.12 0.56
CA ASN A 376 -3.23 -41.56 1.29
C ASN A 376 -3.43 -40.10 0.91
N GLU A 377 -4.68 -39.70 1.00
CA GLU A 377 -5.11 -38.34 0.74
C GLU A 377 -4.73 -37.41 1.89
N LEU A 378 -4.22 -36.23 1.56
CA LEU A 378 -3.84 -35.22 2.53
C LEU A 378 -4.94 -34.17 2.72
N ALA A 379 -5.03 -33.62 3.92
CA ALA A 379 -5.97 -32.56 4.24
C ALA A 379 -5.60 -31.24 3.53
N SER A 380 -6.62 -30.41 3.26
CA SER A 380 -6.43 -29.02 2.83
C SER A 380 -5.50 -28.29 3.80
N GLY A 381 -4.52 -27.57 3.28
CA GLY A 381 -3.51 -26.93 4.12
C GLY A 381 -2.27 -26.46 3.39
N THR A 382 -1.37 -25.83 4.14
CA THR A 382 -0.06 -25.42 3.64
C THR A 382 0.93 -26.57 3.72
N TYR A 383 1.62 -26.82 2.62
CA TYR A 383 2.75 -27.74 2.51
C TYR A 383 3.99 -27.00 2.01
N VAL A 384 5.16 -27.59 2.22
CA VAL A 384 6.45 -27.07 1.77
C VAL A 384 7.09 -28.09 0.85
N TYR A 385 7.51 -27.69 -0.34
CA TYR A 385 8.38 -28.50 -1.19
C TYR A 385 9.79 -27.95 -1.16
N ARG A 386 10.77 -28.86 -1.18
CA ARG A 386 12.19 -28.56 -1.08
C ARG A 386 12.96 -29.30 -2.15
N MET A 387 13.87 -28.59 -2.79
CA MET A 387 14.90 -29.13 -3.66
C MET A 387 16.24 -29.20 -2.92
N GLU A 388 16.88 -30.35 -3.00
CA GLU A 388 18.24 -30.61 -2.51
C GLU A 388 19.11 -31.00 -3.70
N ALA A 389 20.14 -30.21 -4.00
CA ALA A 389 21.06 -30.42 -5.12
C ALA A 389 22.48 -29.97 -4.72
N GLY A 390 23.37 -30.94 -4.42
CA GLY A 390 24.70 -30.64 -3.90
C GLY A 390 24.63 -29.90 -2.57
N SER A 391 25.26 -28.72 -2.48
CA SER A 391 25.17 -27.82 -1.32
C SER A 391 23.96 -26.87 -1.37
N SER A 392 23.18 -26.87 -2.44
CA SER A 392 22.02 -25.99 -2.61
C SER A 392 20.75 -26.64 -2.04
N VAL A 393 20.09 -25.92 -1.14
CA VAL A 393 18.79 -26.28 -0.58
C VAL A 393 17.83 -25.11 -0.80
N ILE A 394 16.77 -25.33 -1.58
CA ILE A 394 15.76 -24.31 -1.91
C ILE A 394 14.39 -24.83 -1.52
N SER A 395 13.60 -24.06 -0.78
CA SER A 395 12.25 -24.46 -0.34
C SER A 395 11.21 -23.42 -0.73
N LYS A 396 9.99 -23.86 -1.03
CA LYS A 396 8.83 -23.02 -1.34
C LYS A 396 7.56 -23.60 -0.72
N ARG A 397 6.57 -22.73 -0.51
CA ARG A 397 5.27 -23.08 0.08
C ARG A 397 4.22 -23.29 -1.00
N MET A 398 3.27 -24.19 -0.75
CA MET A 398 2.10 -24.44 -1.59
C MET A 398 0.86 -24.71 -0.73
N THR A 399 -0.32 -24.44 -1.28
CA THR A 399 -1.61 -24.60 -0.61
C THR A 399 -2.45 -25.62 -1.35
N LEU A 400 -2.71 -26.77 -0.70
CA LEU A 400 -3.66 -27.78 -1.19
C LEU A 400 -5.07 -27.38 -0.75
N LEU A 401 -6.00 -27.34 -1.71
CA LEU A 401 -7.43 -27.23 -1.47
C LEU A 401 -8.10 -28.54 -1.83
N ARG A 402 -9.02 -28.96 -0.98
CA ARG A 402 -9.95 -30.05 -1.23
C ARG A 402 -11.37 -29.60 -0.98
#